data_AF-A0A0H3D9E8-F1
#
_entry.id   AF-A0A0H3D9E8-F1
#
_cell.length_a   1.000
_cell.length_b   1.000
_cell.length_c   1.000
_cell.angle_alpha   90.00
_cell.angle_beta   90.00
_cell.angle_gamma   90.00
#
_symmetry.space_group_name_H-M   'P 1'
#
loop_
_entity.id
_entity.type
_entity.pdbx_description
1 polymer ?
#
loop_
_entity_poly.entity_id
_entity_poly.type
_entity_poly.pdbx_seq_one_letter_code
_entity_poly.pdbx_strand_id
1 'polypeptide(L)'
;MNVAAPVARSGPPRGIFPRVGGRVPGYPARMQTFLPCADFTASARTLDRRRLGKQRVEALQVLRALVIPGYGWRHHPAAKMWTGYEEALTRYGLEVCAVWCELGAADTCAVKLGEEFTRSVGGPEVRTQAELKAAGDVPPWLGDEALHRSHQSALVRKDPDHYGTRFPGVPPDLPYVWPPSDRPSRTA
;
A
#
# COMPACT_ATOMS: atom_id res chain seq x y z
N MET A 1 -20.32 -54.69 -39.65
CA MET A 1 -21.17 -53.85 -38.78
C MET A 1 -20.40 -53.54 -37.50
N ASN A 2 -20.44 -52.28 -37.09
CA ASN A 2 -19.88 -51.69 -35.86
C ASN A 2 -18.35 -51.45 -35.78
N VAL A 3 -17.94 -50.26 -36.22
CA VAL A 3 -16.66 -49.62 -35.86
C VAL A 3 -16.94 -48.67 -34.71
N ALA A 4 -16.20 -48.82 -33.62
CA ALA A 4 -16.24 -47.97 -32.44
C ALA A 4 -15.72 -46.56 -32.75
N ALA A 5 -16.45 -45.54 -32.28
CA ALA A 5 -15.93 -44.19 -32.08
C ALA A 5 -16.40 -43.68 -30.72
N PRO A 6 -15.51 -43.12 -29.89
CA PRO A 6 -15.96 -42.21 -28.84
C PRO A 6 -15.24 -40.86 -28.83
N VAL A 7 -16.11 -39.85 -28.77
CA VAL A 7 -16.05 -38.66 -27.89
C VAL A 7 -15.11 -37.53 -28.32
N ALA A 8 -15.69 -36.60 -29.07
CA ALA A 8 -15.29 -35.20 -29.07
C ALA A 8 -15.54 -34.58 -27.68
N ARG A 9 -14.51 -33.97 -27.09
CA ARG A 9 -14.62 -33.21 -25.84
C ARG A 9 -15.21 -31.83 -26.14
N SER A 10 -16.44 -31.59 -25.70
CA SER A 10 -17.05 -30.28 -25.63
C SER A 10 -16.42 -29.46 -24.50
N GLY A 11 -15.69 -28.39 -24.85
CA GLY A 11 -15.26 -27.38 -23.90
C GLY A 11 -16.43 -26.48 -23.47
N PRO A 12 -16.42 -25.94 -22.24
CA PRO A 12 -17.52 -25.09 -21.77
C PRO A 12 -17.57 -23.75 -22.53
N PRO A 13 -18.76 -23.15 -22.70
CA PRO A 13 -18.93 -21.90 -23.42
C PRO A 13 -18.25 -20.73 -22.68
N ARG A 14 -17.64 -19.84 -23.46
CA ARG A 14 -17.04 -18.58 -22.97
C ARG A 14 -18.12 -17.74 -22.30
N GLY A 15 -18.13 -17.76 -20.98
CA GLY A 15 -18.97 -16.90 -20.15
C GLY A 15 -18.65 -15.43 -20.40
N ILE A 16 -19.64 -14.73 -20.91
CA ILE A 16 -19.70 -13.28 -21.07
C ILE A 16 -19.73 -12.68 -19.66
N PHE A 17 -18.59 -12.21 -19.16
CA PHE A 17 -18.58 -11.30 -18.02
C PHE A 17 -19.08 -9.92 -18.48
N PRO A 18 -20.06 -9.31 -17.81
CA PRO A 18 -20.45 -7.95 -18.13
C PRO A 18 -19.29 -7.01 -17.79
N ARG A 19 -18.77 -6.33 -18.80
CA ARG A 19 -17.93 -5.14 -18.63
C ARG A 19 -18.79 -4.02 -18.07
N VAL A 20 -18.85 -3.92 -16.74
CA VAL A 20 -19.20 -2.70 -16.02
C VAL A 20 -17.87 -2.09 -15.58
N GLY A 21 -17.48 -0.85 -15.82
CA GLY A 21 -18.09 0.33 -16.43
C GLY A 21 -17.15 1.49 -16.05
N GLY A 22 -16.87 2.39 -17.00
CA GLY A 22 -16.31 3.73 -16.74
C GLY A 22 -14.85 3.83 -16.27
N ARG A 23 -13.91 4.08 -17.19
CA ARG A 23 -12.69 4.81 -16.84
C ARG A 23 -13.09 6.25 -16.53
N VAL A 24 -13.04 6.65 -15.27
CA VAL A 24 -13.01 8.06 -14.90
C VAL A 24 -11.67 8.64 -15.38
N PRO A 25 -11.64 9.66 -16.25
CA PRO A 25 -10.40 10.32 -16.66
C PRO A 25 -9.78 11.06 -15.46
N GLY A 26 -8.49 10.85 -15.15
CA GLY A 26 -7.74 11.77 -14.29
C GLY A 26 -6.77 11.22 -13.24
N TYR A 27 -6.75 9.92 -12.94
CA TYR A 27 -5.75 9.36 -12.01
C TYR A 27 -5.02 8.18 -12.62
N PRO A 28 -3.75 8.33 -13.07
CA PRO A 28 -2.91 7.16 -13.34
C PRO A 28 -2.81 6.32 -12.07
N ALA A 29 -2.47 5.04 -12.21
CA ALA A 29 -2.15 4.17 -11.07
C ALA A 29 -0.92 4.74 -10.34
N ARG A 30 -1.12 5.76 -9.49
CA ARG A 30 -0.06 6.45 -8.76
C ARG A 30 0.32 5.59 -7.57
N MET A 31 1.61 5.32 -7.45
CA MET A 31 2.22 4.79 -6.24
C MET A 31 1.76 5.62 -5.04
N GLN A 32 1.21 4.98 -4.00
CA GLN A 32 0.73 5.67 -2.80
C GLN A 32 0.85 4.78 -1.56
N THR A 33 0.77 5.39 -0.38
CA THR A 33 0.54 4.68 0.88
C THR A 33 -0.87 4.95 1.41
N PHE A 34 -1.48 4.00 2.10
CA PHE A 34 -2.77 4.20 2.78
C PHE A 34 -2.60 4.13 4.30
N LEU A 35 -2.80 5.26 4.97
CA LEU A 35 -2.70 5.43 6.42
C LEU A 35 -4.01 6.02 6.96
N PRO A 36 -5.14 5.28 6.91
CA PRO A 36 -6.39 5.76 7.49
C PRO A 36 -6.34 5.89 9.02
N CYS A 37 -5.32 5.29 9.67
CA CYS A 37 -5.12 5.31 11.12
C CYS A 37 -3.64 5.56 11.44
N ALA A 38 -3.33 6.01 12.66
CA ALA A 38 -1.95 6.21 13.11
C ALA A 38 -1.18 4.89 13.32
N ASP A 39 -1.90 3.81 13.65
CA ASP A 39 -1.32 2.48 13.79
C ASP A 39 -1.21 1.79 12.41
N PHE A 40 -0.04 1.23 12.11
CA PHE A 40 0.25 0.62 10.81
C PHE A 40 -0.55 -0.66 10.57
N THR A 41 -0.67 -1.51 11.59
CA THR A 41 -1.45 -2.76 11.52
C THR A 41 -2.95 -2.46 11.38
N ALA A 42 -3.48 -1.49 12.13
CA ALA A 42 -4.86 -1.02 12.01
C ALA A 42 -5.12 -0.42 10.63
N SER A 43 -4.18 0.36 10.11
CA SER A 43 -4.23 0.87 8.74
C SER A 43 -4.33 -0.26 7.72
N ALA A 44 -3.47 -1.28 7.83
CA ALA A 44 -3.50 -2.45 6.95
C ALA A 44 -4.82 -3.23 7.06
N ARG A 45 -5.30 -3.51 8.27
CA ARG A 45 -6.57 -4.25 8.51
C ARG A 45 -7.81 -3.51 8.01
N THR A 46 -7.72 -2.20 7.84
CA THR A 46 -8.83 -1.40 7.29
C THR A 46 -8.98 -1.60 5.78
N LEU A 47 -7.92 -2.00 5.09
CA LEU A 47 -7.91 -2.11 3.64
C LEU A 47 -8.65 -3.36 3.17
N ASP A 48 -9.48 -3.20 2.15
CA ASP A 48 -9.98 -4.32 1.36
C ASP A 48 -8.82 -5.08 0.71
N ARG A 49 -9.07 -6.35 0.36
CA ARG A 49 -8.06 -7.27 -0.16
C ARG A 49 -7.32 -6.73 -1.39
N ARG A 50 -7.97 -5.99 -2.29
CA ARG A 50 -7.33 -5.46 -3.49
C ARG A 50 -6.33 -4.35 -3.13
N ARG A 51 -6.71 -3.42 -2.24
CA ARG A 51 -5.84 -2.32 -1.83
C ARG A 51 -4.72 -2.80 -0.90
N LEU A 52 -5.01 -3.71 0.02
CA LEU A 52 -4.01 -4.38 0.86
C LEU A 52 -2.95 -5.09 0.00
N GLY A 53 -3.38 -5.88 -0.99
CA GLY A 53 -2.50 -6.58 -1.90
C GLY A 53 -1.55 -5.65 -2.65
N LYS A 54 -2.03 -4.46 -3.04
CA LYS A 54 -1.25 -3.43 -3.75
C LYS A 54 -0.26 -2.71 -2.82
N GLN A 55 -0.66 -2.42 -1.59
CA GLN A 55 0.17 -1.69 -0.62
C GLN A 55 1.51 -2.39 -0.32
N ARG A 56 1.56 -3.72 -0.38
CA ARG A 56 2.84 -4.47 -0.25
C ARG A 56 3.86 -4.06 -1.31
N VAL A 57 3.43 -3.98 -2.57
CA VAL A 57 4.29 -3.61 -3.70
C VAL A 57 4.60 -2.11 -3.65
N GLU A 58 3.60 -1.28 -3.33
CA GLU A 58 3.78 0.17 -3.27
C GLU A 58 4.72 0.59 -2.14
N ALA A 59 4.67 -0.04 -0.97
CA ALA A 59 5.62 0.21 0.12
C ALA A 59 7.08 -0.07 -0.31
N LEU A 60 7.32 -1.20 -1.00
CA LEU A 60 8.65 -1.51 -1.55
C LEU A 60 9.09 -0.51 -2.62
N GLN A 61 8.17 -0.07 -3.48
CA GLN A 61 8.48 0.95 -4.50
C GLN A 61 8.83 2.30 -3.87
N VAL A 62 8.11 2.72 -2.82
CA VAL A 62 8.41 3.94 -2.08
C VAL A 62 9.78 3.82 -1.42
N LEU A 63 10.09 2.69 -0.76
CA LEU A 63 11.40 2.47 -0.14
C LEU A 63 12.52 2.62 -1.16
N ARG A 64 12.40 1.96 -2.31
CA ARG A 64 13.36 2.06 -3.41
C ARG A 64 13.49 3.47 -3.97
N ALA A 65 12.39 4.22 -4.04
CA ALA A 65 12.42 5.62 -4.47
C ALA A 65 13.20 6.53 -3.50
N LEU A 66 13.30 6.15 -2.22
CA LEU A 66 14.07 6.87 -1.21
C LEU A 66 15.55 6.47 -1.21
N VAL A 67 15.86 5.19 -1.43
CA VAL A 67 17.21 4.64 -1.17
C VAL A 67 18.02 4.27 -2.41
N ILE A 68 17.40 4.12 -3.59
CA ILE A 68 18.12 3.79 -4.84
C ILE A 68 18.24 5.06 -5.70
N PRO A 69 19.46 5.56 -5.94
CA PRO A 69 19.68 6.70 -6.83
C PRO A 69 19.07 6.48 -8.21
N GLY A 70 18.35 7.48 -8.72
CA GLY A 70 17.73 7.43 -10.04
C GLY A 70 16.47 6.56 -10.16
N TYR A 71 16.03 5.88 -9.09
CA TYR A 71 14.78 5.11 -9.13
C TYR A 71 13.56 5.98 -9.44
N GLY A 72 12.55 5.37 -10.07
CA GLY A 72 11.29 6.04 -10.39
C GLY A 72 10.58 6.52 -9.12
N TRP A 73 9.66 7.49 -9.27
CA TRP A 73 8.79 7.97 -8.19
C TRP A 73 9.45 8.78 -7.05
N ARG A 74 10.77 9.01 -7.07
CA ARG A 74 11.47 9.87 -6.09
C ARG A 74 10.90 11.29 -5.93
N HIS A 75 10.28 11.83 -6.97
CA HIS A 75 9.62 13.14 -6.92
C HIS A 75 8.13 13.08 -6.54
N HIS A 76 7.58 11.88 -6.31
CA HIS A 76 6.19 11.70 -5.94
C HIS A 76 5.95 12.21 -4.51
N PRO A 77 4.83 12.92 -4.23
CA PRO A 77 4.54 13.44 -2.89
C PRO A 77 4.58 12.35 -1.80
N ALA A 78 4.01 11.17 -2.08
CA ALA A 78 4.08 10.05 -1.15
C ALA A 78 5.52 9.60 -0.84
N ALA A 79 6.45 9.64 -1.80
CA ALA A 79 7.85 9.34 -1.50
C ALA A 79 8.47 10.42 -0.62
N LYS A 80 8.29 11.69 -0.98
CA LYS A 80 8.84 12.83 -0.22
C LYS A 80 8.35 12.88 1.24
N MET A 81 7.11 12.48 1.50
CA MET A 81 6.54 12.41 2.84
C MET A 81 7.29 11.43 3.77
N TRP A 82 7.86 10.36 3.20
CA TRP A 82 8.57 9.31 3.93
C TRP A 82 10.10 9.50 3.98
N THR A 83 10.64 10.57 3.38
CA THR A 83 12.08 10.83 3.34
C THR A 83 12.69 10.85 4.74
N GLY A 84 13.79 10.13 4.98
CA GLY A 84 14.45 10.03 6.28
C GLY A 84 13.73 9.16 7.32
N TYR A 85 12.61 8.54 6.94
CA TYR A 85 11.81 7.60 7.73
C TYR A 85 11.73 6.22 7.06
N GLU A 86 12.82 5.80 6.40
CA GLU A 86 12.86 4.56 5.61
C GLU A 86 12.54 3.33 6.47
N GLU A 87 13.00 3.30 7.72
CA GLU A 87 12.69 2.20 8.66
C GLU A 87 11.20 2.15 9.01
N ALA A 88 10.58 3.29 9.32
CA ALA A 88 9.16 3.35 9.62
C ALA A 88 8.29 2.97 8.41
N LEU A 89 8.68 3.37 7.19
CA LEU A 89 8.05 2.91 5.96
C LEU A 89 8.20 1.39 5.76
N THR A 90 9.38 0.87 6.07
CA THR A 90 9.66 -0.57 5.96
C THR A 90 8.79 -1.33 6.97
N ARG A 91 8.70 -0.85 8.21
CA ARG A 91 7.81 -1.38 9.25
C ARG A 91 6.35 -1.38 8.80
N TYR A 92 5.86 -0.25 8.26
CA TYR A 92 4.53 -0.19 7.65
C TYR A 92 4.33 -1.29 6.58
N GLY A 93 5.28 -1.43 5.66
CA GLY A 93 5.22 -2.47 4.63
C GLY A 93 5.20 -3.89 5.19
N LEU A 94 5.94 -4.15 6.27
CA LEU A 94 5.94 -5.45 6.96
C LEU A 94 4.60 -5.74 7.64
N GLU A 95 3.96 -4.76 8.29
CA GLU A 95 2.61 -4.92 8.86
C GLU A 95 1.57 -5.23 7.76
N VAL A 96 1.66 -4.55 6.62
CA VAL A 96 0.79 -4.83 5.46
C VAL A 96 1.00 -6.26 4.95
N CYS A 97 2.25 -6.74 4.87
CA CYS A 97 2.55 -8.11 4.47
C CYS A 97 2.05 -9.14 5.49
N ALA A 98 2.20 -8.87 6.79
CA ALA A 98 1.70 -9.73 7.85
C ALA A 98 0.17 -9.91 7.75
N VAL A 99 -0.59 -8.81 7.65
CA VAL A 99 -2.05 -8.86 7.50
C VAL A 99 -2.45 -9.57 6.20
N TRP A 100 -1.70 -9.39 5.11
CA TRP A 100 -1.95 -10.13 3.87
C TRP A 100 -1.79 -11.66 4.05
N CYS A 101 -0.76 -12.08 4.79
CA CYS A 101 -0.54 -13.48 5.12
C CYS A 101 -1.61 -14.04 6.09
N GLU A 102 -2.07 -13.26 7.06
CA GLU A 102 -3.19 -13.62 7.95
C GLU A 102 -4.46 -13.99 7.15
N LEU A 103 -4.66 -13.39 5.97
CA LEU A 103 -5.77 -13.72 5.04
C LEU A 103 -5.51 -14.98 4.18
N GLY A 104 -4.50 -15.78 4.53
CA GLY A 104 -4.15 -17.05 3.88
C GLY A 104 -3.48 -16.91 2.51
N ALA A 105 -2.89 -15.75 2.21
CA ALA A 105 -2.26 -15.50 0.91
C ALA A 105 -0.72 -15.48 1.01
N ALA A 106 -0.06 -15.98 -0.03
CA ALA A 106 1.41 -15.97 -0.09
C ALA A 106 1.97 -14.54 -0.29
N ASP A 107 3.10 -14.27 0.34
CA ASP A 107 3.84 -13.02 0.22
C ASP A 107 5.28 -13.23 -0.25
N THR A 108 5.79 -12.26 -1.01
CA THR A 108 7.23 -12.16 -1.36
C THR A 108 7.78 -10.74 -1.18
N CYS A 109 6.96 -9.80 -0.71
CA CYS A 109 7.36 -8.40 -0.56
C CYS A 109 8.09 -8.18 0.77
N ALA A 110 7.73 -8.90 1.83
CA ALA A 110 8.35 -8.78 3.15
C ALA A 110 9.86 -9.06 3.10
N VAL A 111 10.27 -10.14 2.42
CA VAL A 111 11.69 -10.47 2.24
C VAL A 111 12.42 -9.37 1.48
N LYS A 112 11.84 -8.87 0.38
CA LYS A 112 12.44 -7.81 -0.44
C LYS A 112 12.54 -6.47 0.32
N LEU A 113 11.55 -6.16 1.16
CA LEU A 113 11.57 -4.99 2.04
C LEU A 113 12.73 -5.09 3.05
N GLY A 114 12.87 -6.24 3.71
CA GLY A 114 13.97 -6.49 4.64
C GLY A 114 15.34 -6.42 3.97
N GLU A 115 15.51 -7.08 2.83
CA GLU A 115 16.77 -7.06 2.07
C GLU A 115 17.17 -5.65 1.62
N GLU A 116 16.21 -4.84 1.14
CA GLU A 116 16.48 -3.47 0.72
C GLU A 116 16.81 -2.57 1.92
N PHE A 117 16.10 -2.72 3.03
CA PHE A 117 16.37 -2.00 4.26
C PHE A 117 17.78 -2.31 4.80
N THR A 118 18.12 -3.60 4.93
CA THR A 118 19.45 -4.00 5.41
C THR A 118 20.55 -3.50 4.47
N ARG A 119 20.36 -3.60 3.15
CA ARG A 119 21.35 -3.16 2.15
C ARG A 119 21.58 -1.65 2.19
N SER A 120 20.52 -0.85 2.28
CA SER A 120 20.60 0.60 2.04
C SER A 120 20.54 1.46 3.30
N VAL A 121 19.94 0.96 4.38
CA VAL A 121 19.78 1.70 5.65
C VAL A 121 20.75 1.18 6.73
N GLY A 122 21.10 -0.11 6.69
CA GLY A 122 22.14 -0.69 7.54
C GLY A 122 21.68 -1.24 8.91
N GLY A 123 20.38 -1.47 9.11
CA GLY A 123 19.83 -2.07 10.33
C GLY A 123 19.79 -3.61 10.27
N PRO A 124 20.11 -4.32 11.37
CA PRO A 124 20.03 -5.79 11.41
C PRO A 124 18.59 -6.30 11.45
N GLU A 125 17.68 -5.53 12.06
CA GLU A 125 16.26 -5.81 12.14
C GLU A 125 15.48 -4.48 12.10
N VAL A 126 14.30 -4.50 11.50
CA VAL A 126 13.40 -3.33 11.46
C VAL A 126 12.64 -3.29 12.77
N ARG A 127 12.78 -2.21 13.56
CA ARG A 127 12.08 -2.05 14.84
C ARG A 127 10.55 -2.08 14.70
N THR A 128 9.87 -2.43 15.79
CA THR A 128 8.41 -2.31 15.89
C THR A 128 7.98 -0.85 15.86
N GLN A 129 6.71 -0.58 15.54
CA GLN A 129 6.19 0.80 15.56
C GLN A 129 6.31 1.45 16.95
N ALA A 130 6.13 0.67 18.03
CA ALA A 130 6.25 1.17 19.39
C ALA A 130 7.69 1.60 19.72
N GLU A 131 8.69 0.80 19.34
CA GLU A 131 10.10 1.15 19.53
C GLU A 131 10.51 2.36 18.68
N LEU A 132 10.06 2.43 17.42
CA LEU A 132 10.28 3.61 16.57
C LEU A 132 9.68 4.86 17.20
N LYS A 133 8.45 4.76 17.73
CA LYS A 133 7.78 5.88 18.40
C LYS A 133 8.54 6.32 19.65
N ALA A 134 8.99 5.38 20.48
CA ALA A 134 9.76 5.66 21.68
C ALA A 134 11.10 6.36 21.37
N ALA A 135 11.72 6.03 20.23
CA ALA A 135 12.96 6.64 19.75
C ALA A 135 12.76 7.97 18.98
N GLY A 136 11.51 8.41 18.74
CA GLY A 136 11.25 9.58 17.88
C GLY A 136 11.51 9.34 16.39
N ASP A 137 11.54 8.07 15.96
CA ASP A 137 11.80 7.61 14.60
C ASP A 137 10.54 7.32 13.78
N VAL A 138 9.39 7.78 14.26
CA VAL A 138 8.17 7.88 13.45
C VAL A 138 8.01 9.29 12.88
N PRO A 139 7.40 9.44 11.70
CA PRO A 139 7.14 10.76 11.14
C PRO A 139 6.23 11.61 12.05
N PRO A 140 6.44 12.93 12.18
CA PRO A 140 5.64 13.80 13.05
C PRO A 140 4.18 13.93 12.59
N TRP A 141 3.92 13.67 11.31
CA TRP A 141 2.57 13.65 10.74
C TRP A 141 1.80 12.37 11.07
N LEU A 142 2.42 11.35 11.66
CA LEU A 142 1.74 10.12 12.04
C LEU A 142 0.92 10.36 13.31
N GLY A 143 -0.41 10.37 13.17
CA GLY A 143 -1.35 10.83 14.20
C GLY A 143 -2.06 12.13 13.84
N ASP A 144 -1.63 12.83 12.78
CA ASP A 144 -2.32 14.02 12.29
C ASP A 144 -3.68 13.66 11.68
N GLU A 145 -4.75 14.25 12.22
CA GLU A 145 -6.12 13.97 11.81
C GLU A 145 -6.38 14.36 10.35
N ALA A 146 -5.82 15.47 9.86
CA ALA A 146 -6.01 15.90 8.47
C ALA A 146 -5.35 14.93 7.48
N LEU A 147 -4.17 14.40 7.83
CA LEU A 147 -3.54 13.32 7.07
C LEU A 147 -4.44 12.10 7.02
N HIS A 148 -4.81 11.54 8.17
CA HIS A 148 -5.60 10.31 8.24
C HIS A 148 -6.96 10.47 7.54
N ARG A 149 -7.66 11.58 7.76
CA ARG A 149 -8.97 11.87 7.15
C ARG A 149 -8.87 12.03 5.64
N SER A 150 -7.79 12.58 5.10
CA SER A 150 -7.58 12.64 3.64
C SER A 150 -7.36 11.25 3.02
N HIS A 151 -6.66 10.34 3.71
CA HIS A 151 -6.49 8.96 3.25
C HIS A 151 -7.79 8.15 3.36
N GLN A 152 -8.57 8.36 4.43
CA GLN A 152 -9.92 7.81 4.56
C GLN A 152 -10.82 8.29 3.41
N SER A 153 -10.85 9.60 3.13
CA SER A 153 -11.60 10.17 2.02
C SER A 153 -11.21 9.57 0.67
N ALA A 154 -9.91 9.33 0.45
CA ALA A 154 -9.45 8.67 -0.74
C ALA A 154 -9.93 7.21 -0.84
N LEU A 155 -9.98 6.47 0.29
CA LEU A 155 -10.55 5.13 0.32
C LEU A 155 -12.05 5.15 0.02
N VAL A 156 -12.83 6.05 0.62
CA VAL A 156 -14.27 6.24 0.33
C VAL A 156 -14.48 6.53 -1.15
N ARG A 157 -13.70 7.44 -1.75
CA ARG A 157 -13.78 7.73 -3.20
C ARG A 157 -13.51 6.53 -4.08
N LYS A 158 -12.68 5.61 -3.59
CA LYS A 158 -12.24 4.43 -4.32
C LYS A 158 -13.26 3.29 -4.23
N ASP A 159 -14.00 3.19 -3.13
CA ASP A 159 -15.07 2.20 -2.91
C ASP A 159 -16.06 2.72 -1.84
N PRO A 160 -17.08 3.50 -2.26
CA PRO A 160 -17.98 4.18 -1.33
C PRO A 160 -18.77 3.22 -0.44
N ASP A 161 -19.20 2.08 -0.98
CA ASP A 161 -20.01 1.10 -0.23
C ASP A 161 -19.18 0.43 0.87
N HIS A 162 -17.94 0.03 0.54
CA HIS A 162 -17.07 -0.63 1.51
C HIS A 162 -16.56 0.31 2.61
N TYR A 163 -16.14 1.52 2.23
CA TYR A 163 -15.46 2.44 3.15
C TYR A 163 -16.40 3.48 3.76
N GLY A 164 -17.53 3.81 3.15
CA GLY A 164 -18.50 4.74 3.72
C GLY A 164 -19.08 4.23 5.04
N THR A 165 -19.27 2.92 5.17
CA THR A 165 -19.70 2.29 6.44
C THR A 165 -18.58 2.27 7.50
N ARG A 166 -17.31 2.24 7.08
CA ARG A 166 -16.14 2.25 7.97
C ARG A 166 -15.75 3.66 8.43
N PHE A 167 -16.00 4.66 7.61
CA PHE A 167 -15.65 6.06 7.86
C PHE A 167 -16.88 6.97 7.74
N PRO A 168 -17.88 6.81 8.64
CA PRO A 168 -19.07 7.64 8.60
C PRO A 168 -18.71 9.12 8.72
N GLY A 169 -19.26 9.96 7.84
CA GLY A 169 -19.03 11.41 7.85
C GLY A 169 -17.72 11.88 7.18
N VAL A 170 -16.95 10.98 6.56
CA VAL A 170 -15.80 11.37 5.73
C VAL A 170 -16.26 11.57 4.28
N PRO A 171 -16.22 12.80 3.73
CA PRO A 171 -16.65 13.03 2.37
C PRO A 171 -15.64 12.45 1.36
N PRO A 172 -16.09 11.97 0.18
CA PRO A 172 -15.25 11.27 -0.77
C PRO A 172 -14.35 12.19 -1.62
N ASP A 173 -14.34 13.49 -1.38
CA ASP A 173 -13.74 14.48 -2.27
C ASP A 173 -12.56 15.27 -1.68
N LEU A 174 -12.19 15.06 -0.41
CA LEU A 174 -11.08 15.77 0.23
C LEU A 174 -9.77 15.64 -0.58
N PRO A 175 -8.97 16.72 -0.69
CA PRO A 175 -7.65 16.62 -1.31
C PRO A 175 -6.74 15.71 -0.47
N TYR A 176 -5.86 14.95 -1.14
CA TYR A 176 -4.82 14.20 -0.42
C TYR A 176 -3.87 15.15 0.30
N VAL A 177 -3.55 14.82 1.55
CA VAL A 177 -2.53 15.49 2.33
C VAL A 177 -1.24 14.66 2.28
N TRP A 178 -0.16 15.26 1.78
CA TRP A 178 1.19 14.67 1.76
C TRP A 178 2.16 15.67 2.40
N PRO A 179 2.32 15.65 3.74
CA PRO A 179 3.20 16.58 4.44
C PRO A 179 4.64 16.41 3.96
N PRO A 180 5.43 17.48 3.88
CA PRO A 180 6.86 17.35 3.67
C PRO A 180 7.49 16.61 4.87
N SER A 181 8.54 15.85 4.61
CA SER A 181 9.39 15.34 5.70
C SER A 181 10.22 16.47 6.31
N ASP A 182 10.44 16.39 7.61
CA ASP A 182 11.36 17.21 8.40
C ASP A 182 12.79 16.66 8.42
N ARG A 183 13.02 15.48 7.81
CA ARG A 183 14.34 14.84 7.73
C ARG A 183 14.98 15.00 6.33
N PRO A 184 16.32 15.11 6.25
CA PRO A 184 17.01 15.18 4.96
C PRO A 184 16.94 13.85 4.20
N SER A 185 17.12 13.91 2.88
CA SER A 185 17.26 12.72 2.04
C SER A 185 18.60 12.03 2.26
N ARG A 186 18.60 10.70 2.27
CA ARG A 186 19.81 9.86 2.30
C ARG A 186 20.56 9.82 0.97
N THR A 187 19.87 10.09 -0.13
CA THR A 187 20.41 10.08 -1.50
C THR A 187 20.78 11.48 -2.00
N ALA A 188 20.80 12.47 -1.11
CA ALA A 188 21.23 13.84 -1.40
C ALA A 188 22.74 13.92 -1.67
#